data_AF-A0A6V8D2U1-F1
#
_entry.id   AF-A0A6V8D2U1-F1
#
_cell.length_a   1.000
_cell.length_b   1.000
_cell.length_c   1.000
_cell.angle_alpha   90.00
_cell.angle_beta   90.00
_cell.angle_gamma   90.00
#
_symmetry.space_group_name_H-M   'P 1'
#
loop_
_entity.id
_entity.type
_entity.pdbx_description
1 polymer ?
#
loop_
_entity_poly.entity_id
_entity_poly.type
_entity_poly.pdbx_seq_one_letter_code
_entity_poly.pdbx_strand_id
1 'polypeptide(L)'
;MEANHSKYGFFEWLAILIVVFAATSLYFYSSEETQSESHLTALSGTIELSTRDSMDSFGLQDFKTGAMANLNLTSFPVVVKDCRNCNAEITGVTLQGEIIITELYDMDDRKGRVEGELNFTHLIYQSSTDYIDQERIIFNWNAGDVGSSWELILNHNPPRWLPSLSENANFIETSLGIESRSGPELLIKTPEDGVKLIQACLPDSFLCKSNAPDAVLIATFDEAVSPIAIAEPTYWIEQDISTLSSSSQDFSLIDGIITTEFLLANNNAYMLANTAAIEQASTYQLTSNVSSLSPLSAWFSAVGLTTFEIKLHGSVVVKIQTESHDFYNILNTNGELVVGLVA
;
A
#
# COMPACT_ATOMS: atom_id res chain seq x y z
N MET A 1 32.01 33.18 45.73
CA MET A 1 31.00 33.41 44.67
C MET A 1 29.71 32.81 45.18
N GLU A 2 28.87 33.63 45.82
CA GLU A 2 27.56 33.21 46.29
C GLU A 2 26.61 33.17 45.10
N ALA A 3 26.07 31.98 44.83
CA ALA A 3 25.07 31.79 43.79
C ALA A 3 23.80 32.54 44.21
N ASN A 4 23.46 33.55 43.43
CA ASN A 4 22.26 34.35 43.59
C ASN A 4 21.05 33.43 43.39
N HIS A 5 20.43 32.96 44.47
CA HIS A 5 19.22 32.15 44.39
C HIS A 5 18.11 32.99 43.75
N SER A 6 17.89 32.77 42.46
CA SER A 6 16.75 33.30 41.72
C SER A 6 15.48 32.96 42.51
N LYS A 7 14.63 33.97 42.77
CA LYS A 7 13.32 33.82 43.43
C LYS A 7 12.38 32.83 42.72
N TYR A 8 12.79 32.30 41.56
CA TYR A 8 12.05 31.34 40.75
C TYR A 8 12.65 29.93 40.75
N GLY A 9 13.79 29.69 41.42
CA GLY A 9 14.44 28.37 41.42
C GLY A 9 13.56 27.25 41.97
N PHE A 10 12.69 27.55 42.95
CA PHE A 10 11.72 26.58 43.45
C PHE A 10 10.69 26.17 42.38
N PHE A 11 10.19 27.12 41.59
CA PHE A 11 9.22 26.85 40.53
C PHE A 11 9.86 26.10 39.35
N GLU A 12 11.11 26.39 39.04
CA GLU A 12 11.87 25.68 38.01
C GLU A 12 12.12 24.21 38.40
N TRP A 13 12.55 23.97 39.65
CA TRP A 13 12.68 22.62 40.19
C TRP A 13 11.35 21.87 40.23
N LEU A 14 10.27 22.54 40.62
CA LEU A 14 8.93 21.96 40.62
C LEU A 14 8.47 21.60 39.21
N ALA A 15 8.71 22.46 38.22
CA ALA A 15 8.38 22.21 36.82
C ALA A 15 9.16 21.00 36.28
N ILE A 16 10.46 20.91 36.55
CA ILE A 16 11.29 19.76 36.16
C ILE A 16 10.74 18.47 36.81
N LEU A 17 10.39 18.51 38.09
CA LEU A 17 9.89 17.35 38.82
C LEU A 17 8.52 16.89 38.30
N ILE A 18 7.63 17.82 37.94
CA ILE A 18 6.35 17.52 37.29
C ILE A 18 6.58 16.89 35.91
N VAL A 19 7.50 17.43 35.10
CA VAL A 19 7.82 16.87 33.78
C VAL A 19 8.41 15.46 33.89
N VAL A 20 9.35 15.25 34.81
CA VAL A 20 9.94 13.92 35.08
C VAL A 20 8.87 12.96 35.58
N PHE A 21 8.04 13.38 36.53
CA PHE A 21 6.96 12.54 37.07
C PHE A 21 5.94 12.18 35.98
N ALA A 22 5.50 13.15 35.18
CA ALA A 22 4.59 12.91 34.06
C ALA A 22 5.18 11.93 33.03
N ALA A 23 6.43 12.14 32.63
CA ALA A 23 7.15 11.25 31.70
C ALA A 23 7.29 9.83 32.27
N THR A 24 7.60 9.68 33.56
CA THR A 24 7.66 8.36 34.20
C THR A 24 6.29 7.73 34.40
N SER A 25 5.25 8.51 34.68
CA SER A 25 3.88 7.99 34.89
C SER A 25 3.26 7.42 33.62
N LEU A 26 3.60 7.99 32.46
CA LEU A 26 3.22 7.45 31.15
C LEU A 26 3.84 6.06 30.91
N TYR A 27 5.01 5.80 31.49
CA TYR A 27 5.71 4.51 31.33
C TYR A 27 5.08 3.39 32.18
N PHE A 28 4.37 3.73 33.26
CA PHE A 28 3.77 2.75 34.19
C PHE A 28 2.28 2.48 33.92
N TYR A 29 1.63 3.24 33.04
CA TYR A 29 0.25 3.02 32.63
C TYR A 29 0.21 2.52 31.18
N SER A 30 0.81 1.36 30.94
CA SER A 30 0.41 0.50 29.84
C SER A 30 -0.15 -0.75 30.48
N SER A 31 -1.44 -0.73 30.79
CA SER A 31 -2.18 -1.98 30.86
C SER A 31 -2.12 -2.54 29.44
N GLU A 32 -1.33 -3.58 29.23
CA GLU A 32 -1.54 -4.51 28.13
C GLU A 32 -2.95 -5.09 28.31
N GLU A 33 -3.97 -4.35 27.87
CA GLU A 33 -5.15 -5.02 27.35
C GLU A 33 -4.63 -5.76 26.13
N THR A 34 -4.37 -7.06 26.30
CA THR A 34 -4.38 -8.02 25.20
C THR A 34 -5.79 -8.00 24.63
N GLN A 35 -6.13 -6.95 23.88
CA GLN A 35 -7.18 -7.02 22.87
C GLN A 35 -6.75 -8.14 21.95
N SER A 36 -7.59 -9.17 21.87
CA SER A 36 -7.38 -10.19 20.86
C SER A 36 -7.43 -9.49 19.49
N GLU A 37 -6.44 -9.77 18.64
CA GLU A 37 -6.27 -9.06 17.38
C GLU A 37 -7.35 -9.52 16.41
N SER A 38 -8.40 -8.71 16.21
CA SER A 38 -9.47 -9.05 15.27
C SER A 38 -8.95 -8.92 13.83
N HIS A 39 -9.10 -9.95 13.02
CA HIS A 39 -8.65 -9.98 11.63
C HIS A 39 -9.80 -9.74 10.65
N LEU A 40 -9.53 -9.05 9.54
CA LEU A 40 -10.49 -8.89 8.45
C LEU A 40 -10.84 -10.27 7.86
N THR A 41 -12.13 -10.61 7.82
CA THR A 41 -12.65 -11.87 7.26
C THR A 41 -13.44 -11.67 5.98
N ALA A 42 -14.12 -10.54 5.83
CA ALA A 42 -14.90 -10.24 4.64
C ALA A 42 -14.92 -8.74 4.35
N LEU A 43 -14.90 -8.41 3.06
CA LEU A 43 -15.06 -7.06 2.54
C LEU A 43 -16.07 -7.09 1.40
N SER A 44 -17.18 -6.40 1.56
CA SER A 44 -18.24 -6.34 0.55
C SER A 44 -18.76 -4.93 0.35
N GLY A 45 -19.40 -4.65 -0.78
CA GLY A 45 -20.01 -3.34 -1.02
C GLY A 45 -19.87 -2.87 -2.45
N THR A 46 -19.92 -1.56 -2.65
CA THR A 46 -19.92 -0.93 -3.97
C THR A 46 -18.88 0.17 -4.07
N ILE A 47 -18.27 0.30 -5.24
CA ILE A 47 -17.36 1.39 -5.61
C ILE A 47 -17.78 1.93 -6.97
N GLU A 48 -18.12 3.21 -7.04
CA GLU A 48 -18.25 3.96 -8.29
C GLU A 48 -16.85 4.31 -8.81
N LEU A 49 -16.53 3.84 -10.00
CA LEU A 49 -15.28 4.10 -10.70
C LEU A 49 -15.32 5.49 -11.34
N SER A 50 -15.35 6.53 -10.49
CA SER A 50 -15.63 7.91 -10.88
C SER A 50 -14.45 8.61 -11.56
N THR A 51 -13.24 8.04 -11.50
CA THR A 51 -12.01 8.59 -12.11
C THR A 51 -11.46 7.71 -13.23
N ARG A 52 -10.66 8.28 -14.14
CA ARG A 52 -10.00 7.51 -15.20
C ARG A 52 -9.08 6.44 -14.62
N ASP A 53 -8.27 6.78 -13.62
CA ASP A 53 -7.35 5.83 -12.98
C ASP A 53 -8.09 4.63 -12.35
N SER A 54 -9.27 4.88 -11.78
CA SER A 54 -10.11 3.80 -11.22
C SER A 54 -10.65 2.85 -12.29
N MET A 55 -10.98 3.36 -13.49
CA MET A 55 -11.39 2.52 -14.63
C MET A 55 -10.20 1.72 -15.17
N ASP A 56 -9.07 2.38 -15.34
CA ASP A 56 -7.86 1.79 -15.94
C ASP A 56 -7.26 0.70 -15.05
N SER A 57 -7.42 0.82 -13.72
CA SER A 57 -7.05 -0.22 -12.74
C SER A 57 -7.75 -1.56 -12.98
N PHE A 58 -8.92 -1.55 -13.61
CA PHE A 58 -9.69 -2.74 -13.98
C PHE A 58 -9.59 -3.08 -15.48
N GLY A 59 -8.66 -2.47 -16.22
CA GLY A 59 -8.50 -2.71 -17.66
C GLY A 59 -9.64 -2.14 -18.50
N LEU A 60 -10.28 -1.06 -18.05
CA LEU A 60 -11.48 -0.49 -18.69
C LEU A 60 -11.19 0.83 -19.43
N GLN A 61 -10.03 0.92 -20.10
CA GLN A 61 -9.57 2.14 -20.76
C GLN A 61 -10.54 2.63 -21.85
N ASP A 62 -11.21 1.71 -22.55
CA ASP A 62 -12.14 2.02 -23.66
C ASP A 62 -13.55 2.44 -23.22
N PHE A 63 -13.80 2.53 -21.91
CA PHE A 63 -15.11 2.86 -21.34
C PHE A 63 -15.13 4.26 -20.71
N LYS A 64 -16.34 4.82 -20.57
CA LYS A 64 -16.60 6.05 -19.83
C LYS A 64 -16.49 5.80 -18.33
N THR A 65 -16.08 6.81 -17.57
CA THR A 65 -16.04 6.77 -16.10
C THR A 65 -17.45 6.70 -15.51
N GLY A 66 -17.56 6.23 -14.26
CA GLY A 66 -18.81 6.11 -13.51
C GLY A 66 -19.40 4.69 -13.50
N ALA A 67 -18.63 3.68 -13.91
CA ALA A 67 -19.05 2.28 -13.78
C ALA A 67 -19.16 1.88 -12.30
N MET A 68 -20.05 0.94 -11.99
CA MET A 68 -20.32 0.50 -10.62
C MET A 68 -19.74 -0.90 -10.37
N ALA A 69 -18.70 -0.97 -9.55
CA ALA A 69 -18.07 -2.21 -9.11
C ALA A 69 -18.74 -2.71 -7.82
N ASN A 70 -19.26 -3.94 -7.84
CA ASN A 70 -19.79 -4.63 -6.67
C ASN A 70 -18.78 -5.67 -6.23
N LEU A 71 -18.38 -5.61 -4.96
CA LEU A 71 -17.32 -6.44 -4.40
C LEU A 71 -17.90 -7.43 -3.40
N ASN A 72 -17.42 -8.67 -3.44
CA ASN A 72 -17.66 -9.66 -2.42
C ASN A 72 -16.38 -10.49 -2.21
N LEU A 73 -15.55 -10.03 -1.28
CA LEU A 73 -14.22 -10.56 -1.03
C LEU A 73 -14.17 -11.23 0.35
N THR A 74 -13.50 -12.37 0.40
CA THR A 74 -13.13 -13.05 1.65
C THR A 74 -11.65 -12.79 1.93
N SER A 75 -11.32 -12.55 3.19
CA SER A 75 -9.97 -12.23 3.64
C SER A 75 -9.44 -13.33 4.55
N PHE A 76 -8.16 -13.66 4.39
CA PHE A 76 -7.46 -14.62 5.24
C PHE A 76 -6.07 -14.08 5.61
N PRO A 77 -5.63 -14.23 6.87
CA PRO A 77 -4.22 -14.10 7.19
C PRO A 77 -3.44 -15.19 6.44
N VAL A 78 -2.24 -14.85 5.99
CA VAL A 78 -1.38 -15.79 5.24
C VAL A 78 -0.03 -15.93 5.91
N VAL A 79 0.54 -17.13 5.80
CA VAL A 79 1.93 -17.43 6.14
C VAL A 79 2.57 -18.14 4.95
N VAL A 80 3.77 -17.71 4.58
CA VAL A 80 4.52 -18.37 3.51
C VAL A 80 5.12 -19.68 4.02
N LYS A 81 4.76 -20.80 3.39
CA LYS A 81 5.35 -22.12 3.67
C LYS A 81 6.68 -22.30 2.93
N ASP A 82 7.54 -23.13 3.52
CA ASP A 82 8.76 -23.65 2.89
C ASP A 82 9.75 -22.60 2.42
N CYS A 83 9.80 -21.41 3.05
CA CYS A 83 10.83 -20.44 2.73
C CYS A 83 12.21 -20.98 3.15
N ARG A 84 13.01 -21.39 2.16
CA ARG A 84 14.31 -22.04 2.41
C ARG A 84 15.41 -21.06 2.80
N ASN A 85 15.22 -19.77 2.50
CA ASN A 85 16.22 -18.72 2.65
C ASN A 85 15.73 -17.51 3.47
N CYS A 86 14.57 -17.60 4.13
CA CYS A 86 14.09 -16.50 4.95
C CYS A 86 14.74 -16.56 6.33
N ASN A 87 15.34 -15.45 6.75
CA ASN A 87 15.81 -15.27 8.12
C ASN A 87 14.67 -14.98 9.11
N ALA A 88 13.44 -14.84 8.60
CA ALA A 88 12.25 -14.50 9.37
C ALA A 88 10.97 -15.10 8.78
N GLU A 89 9.89 -15.08 9.57
CA GLU A 89 8.56 -15.46 9.12
C GLU A 89 8.00 -14.39 8.17
N ILE A 90 7.44 -14.82 7.03
CA ILE A 90 6.70 -13.94 6.12
C ILE A 90 5.22 -14.13 6.41
N THR A 91 4.58 -13.07 6.85
CA THR A 91 3.16 -13.03 7.16
C THR A 91 2.46 -12.03 6.25
N GLY A 92 1.13 -12.03 6.26
CA GLY A 92 0.38 -11.06 5.50
C GLY A 92 -1.11 -11.32 5.51
N VAL A 93 -1.78 -10.76 4.50
CA VAL A 93 -3.21 -10.92 4.25
C VAL A 93 -3.43 -11.19 2.76
N THR A 94 -4.44 -12.01 2.46
CA THR A 94 -4.98 -12.14 1.11
C THR A 94 -6.46 -11.83 1.11
N LEU A 95 -6.93 -11.13 0.08
CA LEU A 95 -8.34 -10.92 -0.23
C LEU A 95 -8.64 -11.57 -1.57
N GLN A 96 -9.67 -12.42 -1.59
CA GLN A 96 -10.07 -13.15 -2.79
C GLN A 96 -11.59 -13.16 -2.93
N GLY A 97 -12.09 -13.03 -4.17
CA GLY A 97 -13.52 -13.13 -4.43
C GLY A 97 -13.94 -12.50 -5.75
N GLU A 98 -15.25 -12.40 -5.94
CA GLU A 98 -15.85 -11.91 -7.17
C GLU A 98 -16.00 -10.39 -7.14
N ILE A 99 -15.70 -9.74 -8.27
CA ILE A 99 -16.06 -8.36 -8.54
C ILE A 99 -16.93 -8.31 -9.79
N ILE A 100 -18.04 -7.61 -9.69
CA ILE A 100 -19.01 -7.44 -10.77
C ILE A 100 -19.12 -5.96 -11.11
N ILE A 101 -18.64 -5.59 -12.29
CA ILE A 101 -18.68 -4.21 -12.80
C ILE A 101 -19.87 -4.06 -13.74
N THR A 102 -20.76 -3.15 -13.37
CA THR A 102 -21.98 -2.80 -14.11
C THR A 102 -21.99 -1.33 -14.48
N GLU A 103 -23.04 -0.88 -15.18
CA GLU A 103 -23.14 0.52 -15.64
C GLU A 103 -21.94 0.95 -16.48
N LEU A 104 -21.37 -0.02 -17.18
CA LEU A 104 -20.23 0.17 -18.05
C LEU A 104 -20.74 0.67 -19.41
N TYR A 105 -20.36 1.88 -19.81
CA TYR A 105 -20.76 2.47 -21.08
C TYR A 105 -19.53 2.71 -21.93
N ASP A 106 -19.53 2.21 -23.16
CA ASP A 106 -18.48 2.54 -24.10
C ASP A 106 -18.67 3.95 -24.69
N MET A 107 -17.75 4.34 -25.57
CA MET A 107 -17.79 5.65 -26.22
C MET A 107 -19.06 5.89 -27.06
N ASP A 108 -19.73 4.82 -27.51
CA ASP A 108 -20.97 4.84 -28.30
C ASP A 108 -22.24 4.66 -27.45
N ASP A 109 -22.15 4.77 -26.12
CA ASP A 109 -23.25 4.58 -25.15
C ASP A 109 -23.87 3.17 -25.15
N ARG A 110 -23.13 2.15 -25.60
CA ARG A 110 -23.54 0.75 -25.46
C ARG A 110 -23.24 0.27 -24.04
N LYS A 111 -24.21 -0.43 -23.45
CA LYS A 111 -24.10 -0.96 -22.10
C LYS A 111 -23.35 -2.30 -22.09
N GLY A 112 -22.34 -2.39 -21.24
CA GLY A 112 -21.56 -3.58 -20.95
C GLY A 112 -21.70 -4.04 -19.50
N ARG A 113 -21.05 -5.16 -19.20
CA ARG A 113 -20.87 -5.75 -17.88
C ARG A 113 -19.60 -6.59 -17.91
N VAL A 114 -18.81 -6.50 -16.85
CA VAL A 114 -17.59 -7.29 -16.68
C VAL A 114 -17.67 -7.99 -15.34
N GLU A 115 -17.26 -9.25 -15.31
CA GLU A 115 -17.22 -10.10 -14.13
C GLU A 115 -15.84 -10.76 -14.08
N GLY A 116 -15.31 -10.92 -12.88
CA GLY A 116 -14.01 -11.54 -12.70
C GLY A 116 -13.70 -11.85 -11.26
N GLU A 117 -12.57 -12.51 -11.06
CA GLU A 117 -12.04 -12.86 -9.75
C GLU A 117 -10.87 -11.93 -9.41
N LEU A 118 -10.93 -11.31 -8.23
CA LEU A 118 -9.81 -10.59 -7.65
C LEU A 118 -9.05 -11.52 -6.71
N ASN A 119 -7.72 -11.50 -6.81
CA ASN A 119 -6.80 -11.98 -5.80
C ASN A 119 -5.80 -10.86 -5.48
N PHE A 120 -5.90 -10.34 -4.26
CA PHE A 120 -4.98 -9.35 -3.72
C PHE A 120 -4.23 -9.97 -2.56
N THR A 121 -2.91 -9.87 -2.54
CA THR A 121 -2.08 -10.36 -1.43
C THR A 121 -1.08 -9.31 -1.01
N HIS A 122 -1.04 -8.98 0.28
CA HIS A 122 -0.03 -8.10 0.88
C HIS A 122 0.79 -8.90 1.88
N LEU A 123 2.09 -9.04 1.59
CA LEU A 123 3.06 -9.76 2.41
C LEU A 123 4.04 -8.80 3.05
N ILE A 124 4.45 -9.16 4.27
CA ILE A 124 5.36 -8.41 5.11
C ILE A 124 6.48 -9.35 5.55
N TYR A 125 7.71 -8.90 5.34
CA TYR A 125 8.93 -9.59 5.74
C TYR A 125 9.50 -8.81 6.93
N GLN A 126 9.52 -9.44 8.10
CA GLN A 126 9.87 -8.76 9.35
C GLN A 126 11.17 -9.30 9.93
N SER A 127 12.21 -8.49 10.14
CA SER A 127 13.40 -8.93 10.88
C SER A 127 13.15 -9.11 12.38
N SER A 128 12.15 -8.40 12.92
CA SER A 128 11.74 -8.42 14.32
C SER A 128 10.31 -7.88 14.48
N THR A 129 9.73 -8.02 15.68
CA THR A 129 8.29 -7.80 15.95
C THR A 129 7.74 -6.48 15.41
N ASP A 130 8.50 -5.39 15.47
CA ASP A 130 8.02 -4.05 15.07
C ASP A 130 8.72 -3.49 13.81
N TYR A 131 9.51 -4.29 13.09
CA TYR A 131 10.31 -3.80 11.96
C TYR A 131 10.07 -4.62 10.69
N ILE A 132 9.71 -3.90 9.63
CA ILE A 132 9.47 -4.43 8.30
C ILE A 132 10.68 -4.14 7.42
N ASP A 133 11.31 -5.19 6.92
CA ASP A 133 12.44 -5.08 5.98
C ASP A 133 11.97 -5.01 4.54
N GLN A 134 10.87 -5.70 4.22
CA GLN A 134 10.31 -5.73 2.88
C GLN A 134 8.78 -5.85 2.93
N GLU A 135 8.12 -5.18 2.00
CA GLU A 135 6.70 -5.35 1.72
C GLU A 135 6.54 -5.81 0.28
N ARG A 136 5.54 -6.67 0.04
CA ARG A 136 5.18 -7.12 -1.30
C ARG A 136 3.68 -7.09 -1.48
N ILE A 137 3.23 -6.46 -2.55
CA ILE A 137 1.82 -6.39 -2.93
C ILE A 137 1.68 -7.09 -4.27
N ILE A 138 0.78 -8.06 -4.33
CA ILE A 138 0.45 -8.83 -5.52
C ILE A 138 -1.01 -8.58 -5.81
N PHE A 139 -1.30 -8.06 -6.99
CA PHE A 139 -2.65 -7.81 -7.47
C PHE A 139 -2.88 -8.64 -8.73
N ASN A 140 -3.98 -9.40 -8.75
CA ASN A 140 -4.41 -10.16 -9.91
C ASN A 140 -5.92 -10.05 -10.04
N TRP A 141 -6.36 -9.35 -11.08
CA TRP A 141 -7.73 -9.22 -11.52
C TRP A 141 -7.92 -10.05 -12.79
N ASN A 142 -8.66 -11.15 -12.68
CA ASN A 142 -8.92 -12.05 -13.80
C ASN A 142 -10.35 -11.88 -14.31
N ALA A 143 -10.50 -11.15 -15.41
CA ALA A 143 -11.78 -10.90 -16.08
C ALA A 143 -11.70 -11.14 -17.60
N GLY A 144 -11.00 -12.21 -18.00
CA GLY A 144 -10.77 -12.52 -19.41
C GLY A 144 -9.92 -11.44 -20.08
N ASP A 145 -10.44 -10.84 -21.16
CA ASP A 145 -9.67 -9.92 -22.03
C ASP A 145 -9.38 -8.55 -21.38
N VAL A 146 -9.99 -8.23 -20.24
CA VAL A 146 -9.78 -6.98 -19.48
C VAL A 146 -9.13 -7.22 -18.12
N GLY A 147 -8.50 -8.38 -17.93
CA GLY A 147 -7.73 -8.69 -16.73
C GLY A 147 -6.52 -7.76 -16.55
N SER A 148 -6.05 -7.64 -15.31
CA SER A 148 -4.86 -6.87 -14.96
C SER A 148 -4.11 -7.56 -13.84
N SER A 149 -2.79 -7.62 -13.93
CA SER A 149 -1.95 -8.23 -12.89
C SER A 149 -0.67 -7.43 -12.75
N TRP A 150 -0.27 -7.17 -11.51
CA TRP A 150 0.98 -6.50 -11.20
C TRP A 150 1.51 -6.93 -9.83
N GLU A 151 2.82 -6.80 -9.65
CA GLU A 151 3.48 -7.02 -8.36
C GLU A 151 4.39 -5.84 -8.03
N LEU A 152 4.26 -5.33 -6.80
CA LEU A 152 5.09 -4.28 -6.21
C LEU A 152 5.91 -4.87 -5.06
N ILE A 153 7.21 -4.65 -5.07
CA ILE A 153 8.13 -4.96 -3.97
C ILE A 153 8.75 -3.66 -3.45
N LEU A 154 8.76 -3.50 -2.13
CA LEU A 154 9.34 -2.36 -1.41
C LEU A 154 10.38 -2.88 -0.42
N ASN A 155 11.65 -2.52 -0.63
CA ASN A 155 12.73 -2.85 0.29
C ASN A 155 13.03 -1.66 1.19
N HIS A 156 12.93 -1.86 2.50
CA HIS A 156 13.14 -0.84 3.52
C HIS A 156 14.56 -0.92 4.06
N ASN A 157 15.37 0.08 3.75
CA ASN A 157 16.68 0.26 4.35
C ASN A 157 16.87 1.73 4.75
N PRO A 158 16.78 2.09 6.05
CA PRO A 158 16.57 1.19 7.20
C PRO A 158 15.15 0.57 7.23
N PRO A 159 14.95 -0.54 7.98
CA PRO A 159 13.64 -1.16 8.16
C PRO A 159 12.57 -0.17 8.64
N ARG A 160 11.35 -0.34 8.16
CA ARG A 160 10.21 0.51 8.54
C ARG A 160 9.67 0.07 9.89
N TRP A 161 9.51 1.04 10.79
CA TRP A 161 8.94 0.80 12.11
C TRP A 161 7.41 0.74 12.01
N LEU A 162 6.83 -0.36 12.49
CA LEU A 162 5.39 -0.58 12.61
C LEU A 162 5.11 -1.08 14.04
N PRO A 163 4.86 -0.19 15.01
CA PRO A 163 4.58 -0.62 16.38
C PRO A 163 3.20 -1.29 16.47
N SER A 164 3.11 -2.36 17.24
CA SER A 164 1.86 -3.09 17.55
C SER A 164 0.73 -2.22 18.13
N LEU A 165 1.08 -1.09 18.77
CA LEU A 165 0.16 -0.14 19.40
C LEU A 165 -0.01 1.15 18.59
N SER A 166 0.13 1.14 17.25
CA SER A 166 -0.09 2.35 16.47
C SER A 166 -1.57 2.76 16.54
N GLU A 167 -1.92 3.65 17.47
CA GLU A 167 -3.14 4.44 17.39
C GLU A 167 -3.21 5.01 15.97
N ASN A 168 -4.31 4.76 15.26
CA ASN A 168 -4.45 5.19 13.86
C ASN A 168 -4.47 6.72 13.79
N ALA A 169 -3.28 7.33 13.73
CA ALA A 169 -3.08 8.76 13.55
C ALA A 169 -3.67 9.28 12.22
N ASN A 170 -4.12 8.37 11.36
CA ASN A 170 -4.88 8.63 10.14
C ASN A 170 -6.32 9.12 10.43
N PHE A 171 -6.85 8.95 11.64
CA PHE A 171 -8.27 9.24 11.92
C PHE A 171 -8.51 10.17 13.12
N ILE A 172 -9.68 10.81 13.12
CA ILE A 172 -10.22 11.63 14.20
C ILE A 172 -11.66 11.21 14.46
N GLU A 173 -12.07 11.20 15.73
CA GLU A 173 -13.44 10.90 16.11
C GLU A 173 -14.31 12.17 16.00
N THR A 174 -15.47 12.05 15.37
CA THR A 174 -16.46 13.12 15.18
C THR A 174 -17.85 12.65 15.61
N SER A 175 -18.83 13.56 15.61
CA SER A 175 -20.22 13.20 15.89
C SER A 175 -20.86 12.29 14.83
N LEU A 176 -20.25 12.15 13.65
CA LEU A 176 -20.75 11.32 12.55
C LEU A 176 -20.11 9.93 12.50
N GLY A 177 -18.98 9.73 13.20
CA GLY A 177 -18.18 8.51 13.17
C GLY A 177 -16.69 8.84 13.26
N ILE A 178 -15.85 7.95 12.73
CA ILE A 178 -14.40 8.14 12.65
C ILE A 178 -14.04 8.64 11.25
N GLU A 179 -13.45 9.82 11.15
CA GLU A 179 -13.12 10.48 9.89
C GLU A 179 -11.61 10.51 9.63
N SER A 180 -11.20 10.46 8.36
CA SER A 180 -9.79 10.65 7.98
C SER A 180 -9.28 12.05 8.35
N ARG A 181 -8.14 12.13 9.01
CA ARG A 181 -7.43 13.39 9.32
C ARG A 181 -6.80 14.04 8.10
N SER A 182 -6.29 13.22 7.19
CA SER A 182 -5.60 13.67 5.98
C SER A 182 -5.74 12.64 4.86
N GLY A 183 -5.68 13.10 3.61
CA GLY A 183 -5.86 12.26 2.42
C GLY A 183 -7.32 12.26 1.93
N PRO A 184 -7.75 11.21 1.22
CA PRO A 184 -9.13 11.12 0.71
C PRO A 184 -10.13 11.08 1.87
N GLU A 185 -11.29 11.72 1.68
CA GLU A 185 -12.35 11.77 2.68
C GLU A 185 -12.88 10.35 2.93
N LEU A 186 -12.71 9.86 4.15
CA LEU A 186 -13.20 8.57 4.65
C LEU A 186 -14.01 8.80 5.93
N LEU A 187 -15.15 8.14 6.02
CA LEU A 187 -16.01 8.08 7.19
C LEU A 187 -16.28 6.61 7.55
N ILE A 188 -15.89 6.22 8.76
CA ILE A 188 -16.07 4.88 9.30
C ILE A 188 -17.13 4.93 10.40
N LYS A 189 -18.11 4.06 10.29
CA LYS A 189 -19.14 3.82 11.31
C LYS A 189 -19.04 2.37 11.78
N THR A 190 -19.28 2.15 13.06
CA THR A 190 -19.28 0.81 13.67
C THR A 190 -20.72 0.47 14.05
N PRO A 191 -21.53 -0.08 13.13
CA PRO A 191 -22.94 -0.39 13.41
C PRO A 191 -23.10 -1.47 14.49
N GLU A 192 -22.16 -2.40 14.57
CA GLU A 192 -22.08 -3.48 15.56
C GLU A 192 -20.62 -3.89 15.76
N ASP A 193 -20.34 -4.60 16.86
CA ASP A 193 -19.00 -5.08 17.18
C ASP A 193 -18.49 -6.00 16.06
N GLY A 194 -17.24 -5.78 15.63
CA GLY A 194 -16.64 -6.55 14.53
C GLY A 194 -17.09 -6.14 13.13
N VAL A 195 -17.93 -5.11 12.96
CA VAL A 195 -18.34 -4.62 11.64
C VAL A 195 -18.03 -3.14 11.48
N LYS A 196 -17.41 -2.78 10.35
CA LYS A 196 -17.17 -1.38 9.95
C LYS A 196 -17.88 -1.09 8.63
N LEU A 197 -18.74 -0.07 8.65
CA LEU A 197 -19.27 0.57 7.45
C LEU A 197 -18.34 1.72 7.06
N ILE A 198 -17.76 1.64 5.87
CA ILE A 198 -16.76 2.57 5.35
C ILE A 198 -17.38 3.31 4.18
N GLN A 199 -17.48 4.63 4.29
CA GLN A 199 -17.91 5.53 3.21
C GLN A 199 -16.70 6.36 2.79
N ALA A 200 -16.34 6.33 1.52
CA ALA A 200 -15.02 6.84 1.13
C ALA A 200 -15.01 7.44 -0.27
N CYS A 201 -14.08 8.37 -0.46
CA CYS A 201 -13.74 8.93 -1.75
C CYS A 201 -12.52 8.26 -2.36
N LEU A 202 -12.59 8.06 -3.67
CA LEU A 202 -11.41 7.75 -4.47
C LEU A 202 -10.49 8.97 -4.52
N PRO A 203 -9.17 8.77 -4.63
CA PRO A 203 -8.25 9.87 -4.93
C PRO A 203 -8.72 10.66 -6.15
N ASP A 204 -8.62 11.98 -6.08
CA ASP A 204 -8.97 12.92 -7.15
C ASP A 204 -10.43 12.88 -7.64
N SER A 205 -11.34 12.23 -6.91
CA SER A 205 -12.79 12.33 -7.16
C SER A 205 -13.31 13.71 -6.74
N PHE A 206 -13.63 14.55 -7.73
CA PHE A 206 -14.01 15.94 -7.50
C PHE A 206 -15.38 16.12 -6.83
N LEU A 207 -16.32 15.22 -7.11
CA LEU A 207 -17.70 15.32 -6.61
C LEU A 207 -17.92 14.55 -5.31
N CYS A 208 -16.98 13.70 -4.93
CA CYS A 208 -17.13 12.84 -3.77
C CYS A 208 -17.03 13.61 -2.45
N LYS A 209 -17.92 13.22 -1.53
CA LYS A 209 -17.96 13.66 -0.12
C LYS A 209 -18.54 12.54 0.72
N SER A 210 -18.40 12.59 2.04
CA SER A 210 -18.99 11.60 2.97
C SER A 210 -20.49 11.35 2.79
N ASN A 211 -21.26 12.32 2.28
CA ASN A 211 -22.70 12.18 1.99
C ASN A 211 -23.03 11.77 0.55
N ALA A 212 -22.03 11.72 -0.33
CA ALA A 212 -22.08 11.21 -1.70
C ALA A 212 -20.74 10.50 -2.00
N PRO A 213 -20.48 9.36 -1.32
CA PRO A 213 -19.19 8.70 -1.42
C PRO A 213 -19.09 7.93 -2.74
N ASP A 214 -17.88 7.81 -3.29
CA ASP A 214 -17.63 6.90 -4.40
C ASP A 214 -17.77 5.44 -3.93
N ALA A 215 -17.41 5.16 -2.68
CA ALA A 215 -17.41 3.81 -2.14
C ALA A 215 -18.23 3.68 -0.86
N VAL A 216 -18.97 2.58 -0.77
CA VAL A 216 -19.67 2.15 0.44
C VAL A 216 -19.31 0.68 0.66
N LEU A 217 -18.44 0.43 1.63
CA LEU A 217 -17.93 -0.90 1.95
C LEU A 217 -18.33 -1.33 3.35
N ILE A 218 -18.49 -2.63 3.53
CA ILE A 218 -18.73 -3.30 4.81
C ILE A 218 -17.56 -4.24 5.03
N ALA A 219 -16.74 -3.95 6.03
CA ALA A 219 -15.64 -4.78 6.49
C ALA A 219 -16.07 -5.53 7.76
N THR A 220 -15.91 -6.85 7.76
CA THR A 220 -16.23 -7.73 8.90
C THR A 220 -14.95 -8.30 9.48
N PHE A 221 -14.85 -8.34 10.81
CA PHE A 221 -13.69 -8.76 11.56
C PHE A 221 -14.05 -9.89 12.53
N ASP A 222 -13.15 -10.86 12.68
CA ASP A 222 -13.29 -12.00 13.59
C ASP A 222 -11.94 -12.34 14.24
N GLU A 223 -11.97 -12.86 15.46
CA GLU A 223 -10.80 -13.22 16.27
C GLU A 223 -10.31 -14.65 15.96
N ALA A 224 -11.16 -15.50 15.38
CA ALA A 224 -10.89 -16.94 15.24
C ALA A 224 -10.42 -17.36 13.84
N VAL A 225 -9.58 -16.56 13.17
CA VAL A 225 -9.15 -16.86 11.79
C VAL A 225 -7.78 -17.53 11.78
N SER A 226 -7.74 -18.81 11.37
CA SER A 226 -6.46 -19.51 11.19
C SER A 226 -5.77 -19.06 9.89
N PRO A 227 -4.47 -18.76 9.91
CA PRO A 227 -3.74 -18.41 8.70
C PRO A 227 -3.74 -19.54 7.68
N ILE A 228 -3.92 -19.17 6.41
CA ILE A 228 -3.72 -20.09 5.30
C ILE A 228 -2.25 -20.06 4.86
N ALA A 229 -1.80 -21.18 4.33
CA ALA A 229 -0.44 -21.28 3.84
C ALA A 229 -0.36 -21.04 2.34
N ILE A 230 0.54 -20.17 1.92
CA ILE A 230 0.82 -19.90 0.50
C ILE A 230 2.24 -20.32 0.13
N ALA A 231 2.48 -20.50 -1.17
CA ALA A 231 3.83 -20.74 -1.68
C ALA A 231 4.68 -19.45 -1.59
N GLU A 232 6.00 -19.62 -1.46
CA GLU A 232 6.93 -18.49 -1.54
C GLU A 232 6.82 -17.81 -2.91
N PRO A 233 6.58 -16.48 -2.96
CA PRO A 233 6.51 -15.77 -4.23
C PRO A 233 7.87 -15.77 -4.94
N THR A 234 7.85 -15.60 -6.27
CA THR A 234 9.06 -15.56 -7.08
C THR A 234 10.00 -14.45 -6.61
N TYR A 235 11.29 -14.76 -6.44
CA TYR A 235 12.27 -13.78 -5.97
C TYR A 235 12.74 -12.86 -7.10
N TRP A 236 13.10 -11.63 -6.75
CA TRP A 236 13.73 -10.68 -7.66
C TRP A 236 15.23 -10.95 -7.75
N ILE A 237 15.77 -10.99 -8.97
CA ILE A 237 17.18 -11.23 -9.26
C ILE A 237 17.79 -10.06 -10.02
N GLU A 238 19.04 -9.75 -9.69
CA GLU A 238 19.83 -8.80 -10.44
C GLU A 238 20.15 -9.36 -11.84
N GLN A 239 20.11 -8.50 -12.85
CA GLN A 239 20.42 -8.75 -14.25
C GLN A 239 21.41 -7.70 -14.76
N ASP A 240 22.38 -8.14 -15.56
CA ASP A 240 23.27 -7.24 -16.30
C ASP A 240 22.57 -6.74 -17.56
N ILE A 241 22.38 -5.43 -17.66
CA ILE A 241 21.72 -4.75 -18.78
C ILE A 241 22.68 -3.85 -19.57
N SER A 242 23.98 -3.89 -19.28
CA SER A 242 24.98 -2.97 -19.81
C SER A 242 25.10 -2.95 -21.33
N THR A 243 24.78 -4.06 -22.00
CA THR A 243 24.84 -4.18 -23.47
C THR A 243 23.50 -3.96 -24.18
N LEU A 244 22.42 -3.71 -23.44
CA LEU A 244 21.08 -3.61 -23.99
C LEU A 244 20.81 -2.22 -24.56
N SER A 245 20.02 -2.19 -25.64
CA SER A 245 19.53 -0.95 -26.23
C SER A 245 18.47 -0.29 -25.35
N SER A 246 18.50 1.04 -25.35
CA SER A 246 17.48 1.87 -24.69
C SER A 246 16.08 1.65 -25.28
N SER A 247 15.10 1.52 -24.40
CA SER A 247 13.68 1.60 -24.71
C SER A 247 13.20 3.01 -25.02
N SER A 248 12.02 3.14 -25.61
CA SER A 248 11.32 4.43 -25.70
C SER A 248 11.00 4.98 -24.30
N GLN A 249 10.92 6.31 -24.19
CA GLN A 249 10.49 7.02 -22.99
C GLN A 249 8.96 6.90 -22.86
N ASP A 250 8.47 5.77 -22.39
CA ASP A 250 7.10 5.67 -21.90
C ASP A 250 7.13 5.24 -20.43
N PHE A 251 6.99 6.23 -19.57
CA PHE A 251 6.87 6.09 -18.12
C PHE A 251 5.43 6.34 -17.65
N SER A 252 4.43 6.30 -18.54
CA SER A 252 3.04 6.61 -18.22
C SER A 252 2.52 5.95 -16.93
N LEU A 253 2.92 4.71 -16.65
CA LEU A 253 2.56 3.96 -15.43
C LEU A 253 3.06 4.59 -14.11
N ILE A 254 4.16 5.34 -14.14
CA ILE A 254 4.77 5.99 -12.96
C ILE A 254 4.89 7.51 -13.13
N ASP A 255 4.29 8.03 -14.20
CA ASP A 255 4.25 9.46 -14.49
C ASP A 255 3.42 10.17 -13.41
N GLY A 256 3.87 11.33 -12.97
CA GLY A 256 3.31 12.04 -11.81
C GLY A 256 3.73 11.51 -10.43
N ILE A 257 4.27 10.29 -10.32
CA ILE A 257 4.85 9.75 -9.07
C ILE A 257 6.34 10.10 -8.98
N ILE A 258 7.06 9.93 -10.09
CA ILE A 258 8.49 10.18 -10.17
C ILE A 258 8.82 11.19 -11.28
N THR A 259 9.93 11.88 -11.11
CA THR A 259 10.49 12.78 -12.14
C THR A 259 11.87 12.29 -12.51
N THR A 260 12.14 12.22 -13.81
CA THR A 260 13.41 11.79 -14.38
C THR A 260 13.96 12.86 -15.32
N GLU A 261 15.28 13.02 -15.37
CA GLU A 261 15.92 14.00 -16.26
C GLU A 261 16.74 13.34 -17.37
N PHE A 262 17.88 12.76 -17.02
CA PHE A 262 18.89 12.34 -17.98
C PHE A 262 18.88 10.83 -18.17
N LEU A 263 18.97 10.38 -19.42
CA LEU A 263 19.29 9.00 -19.77
C LEU A 263 20.75 8.72 -19.38
N LEU A 264 20.95 7.66 -18.62
CA LEU A 264 22.24 7.16 -18.17
C LEU A 264 22.61 5.88 -18.91
N ALA A 265 23.87 5.48 -18.82
CA ALA A 265 24.30 4.18 -19.30
C ALA A 265 23.64 3.07 -18.46
N ASN A 266 23.14 2.04 -19.14
CA ASN A 266 22.62 0.85 -18.50
C ASN A 266 23.75 0.12 -17.76
N ASN A 267 23.43 -0.45 -16.60
CA ASN A 267 24.38 -1.25 -15.82
C ASN A 267 23.67 -2.50 -15.29
N ASN A 268 22.92 -2.35 -14.20
CA ASN A 268 22.20 -3.43 -13.55
C ASN A 268 20.71 -3.09 -13.40
N ALA A 269 19.90 -4.13 -13.32
CA ALA A 269 18.46 -4.04 -13.10
C ALA A 269 17.98 -5.27 -12.32
N TYR A 270 16.73 -5.27 -11.87
CA TYR A 270 16.14 -6.38 -11.14
C TYR A 270 14.83 -6.82 -11.79
N MET A 271 14.66 -8.12 -11.91
CA MET A 271 13.46 -8.75 -12.47
C MET A 271 13.06 -9.97 -11.64
N LEU A 272 11.81 -10.41 -11.75
CA LEU A 272 11.41 -11.70 -11.21
C LEU A 272 12.22 -12.84 -11.84
N ALA A 273 12.60 -13.83 -11.05
CA ALA A 273 13.28 -15.01 -11.57
C ALA A 273 12.41 -15.77 -12.60
N ASN A 274 13.06 -16.37 -13.60
CA ASN A 274 12.40 -17.16 -14.66
C ASN A 274 11.46 -16.35 -15.58
N THR A 275 11.62 -15.03 -15.67
CA THR A 275 10.93 -14.21 -16.67
C THR A 275 11.52 -14.38 -18.07
N ALA A 276 10.79 -13.92 -19.09
CA ALA A 276 11.27 -13.86 -20.45
C ALA A 276 12.55 -13.02 -20.59
N ALA A 277 13.27 -13.22 -21.71
CA ALA A 277 14.48 -12.48 -22.00
C ALA A 277 14.19 -10.97 -22.14
N ILE A 278 15.17 -10.16 -21.75
CA ILE A 278 15.07 -8.71 -21.86
C ILE A 278 15.23 -8.29 -23.31
N GLU A 279 14.29 -7.51 -23.82
CA GLU A 279 14.36 -6.93 -25.16
C GLU A 279 15.05 -5.56 -25.15
N GLN A 280 14.66 -4.71 -24.19
CA GLN A 280 15.15 -3.34 -24.07
C GLN A 280 15.25 -2.94 -22.60
N ALA A 281 16.17 -2.03 -22.30
CA ALA A 281 16.29 -1.46 -20.96
C ALA A 281 16.78 -0.01 -21.04
N SER A 282 16.28 0.86 -20.17
CA SER A 282 16.71 2.26 -20.09
C SER A 282 16.85 2.70 -18.64
N THR A 283 17.99 3.32 -18.33
CA THR A 283 18.29 3.86 -16.99
C THR A 283 18.23 5.38 -17.02
N TYR A 284 17.55 5.98 -16.04
CA TYR A 284 17.42 7.43 -15.92
C TYR A 284 17.79 7.90 -14.52
N GLN A 285 18.29 9.12 -14.43
CA GLN A 285 18.49 9.77 -13.14
C GLN A 285 17.15 10.13 -12.49
N LEU A 286 16.95 9.72 -11.24
CA LEU A 286 15.80 10.09 -10.43
C LEU A 286 16.04 11.47 -9.81
N THR A 287 15.09 12.40 -9.99
CA THR A 287 15.18 13.78 -9.49
C THR A 287 13.96 14.21 -8.69
N SER A 288 13.12 13.26 -8.25
CA SER A 288 11.90 13.56 -7.50
C SER A 288 12.20 14.33 -6.21
N ASN A 289 11.42 15.38 -5.96
CA ASN A 289 11.43 16.13 -4.70
C ASN A 289 10.63 15.45 -3.58
N VAL A 290 9.93 14.35 -3.90
CA VAL A 290 9.11 13.59 -2.96
C VAL A 290 9.96 12.47 -2.35
N SER A 291 10.13 12.51 -1.03
CA SER A 291 10.91 11.49 -0.31
C SER A 291 10.11 10.23 0.01
N SER A 292 8.81 10.36 0.26
CA SER A 292 7.93 9.24 0.58
C SER A 292 6.49 9.48 0.17
N LEU A 293 5.79 8.38 -0.09
CA LEU A 293 4.39 8.32 -0.47
C LEU A 293 3.72 7.25 0.40
N SER A 294 2.62 7.57 1.05
CA SER A 294 1.77 6.60 1.75
C SER A 294 0.40 6.57 1.09
N PRO A 295 0.31 6.09 -0.17
CA PRO A 295 -0.94 6.10 -0.89
C PRO A 295 -1.97 5.25 -0.13
N LEU A 296 -3.20 5.77 -0.02
CA LEU A 296 -4.32 5.02 0.52
C LEU A 296 -4.10 4.49 1.96
N SER A 297 -3.22 5.10 2.76
CA SER A 297 -2.97 4.66 4.15
C SER A 297 -4.25 4.63 4.99
N ALA A 298 -5.09 5.65 4.84
CA ALA A 298 -6.39 5.70 5.50
C ALA A 298 -7.33 4.58 5.02
N TRP A 299 -7.26 4.17 3.76
CA TRP A 299 -8.04 3.04 3.25
C TRP A 299 -7.59 1.72 3.86
N PHE A 300 -6.28 1.43 3.84
CA PHE A 300 -5.72 0.22 4.46
C PHE A 300 -6.05 0.16 5.95
N SER A 301 -5.84 1.26 6.68
CA SER A 301 -6.22 1.35 8.10
C SER A 301 -7.72 1.15 8.32
N ALA A 302 -8.59 1.65 7.43
CA ALA A 302 -10.05 1.52 7.58
C ALA A 302 -10.51 0.07 7.52
N VAL A 303 -9.94 -0.71 6.60
CA VAL A 303 -10.22 -2.16 6.45
C VAL A 303 -9.34 -3.04 7.35
N GLY A 304 -8.51 -2.45 8.21
CA GLY A 304 -7.66 -3.17 9.16
C GLY A 304 -6.50 -3.92 8.52
N LEU A 305 -6.01 -3.43 7.38
CA LEU A 305 -4.78 -3.89 6.75
C LEU A 305 -3.60 -3.03 7.16
N THR A 306 -2.41 -3.62 7.13
CA THR A 306 -1.16 -2.89 7.37
C THR A 306 -0.95 -1.83 6.29
N THR A 307 -0.80 -0.57 6.70
CA THR A 307 -0.46 0.51 5.76
C THR A 307 0.94 0.29 5.18
N PHE A 308 1.16 0.68 3.92
CA PHE A 308 2.49 0.70 3.31
C PHE A 308 2.98 2.13 3.03
N GLU A 309 4.29 2.32 2.97
CA GLU A 309 4.93 3.59 2.60
C GLU A 309 6.00 3.32 1.54
N ILE A 310 5.86 3.95 0.38
CA ILE A 310 6.84 3.92 -0.69
C ILE A 310 7.86 5.03 -0.38
N LYS A 311 9.06 4.65 0.04
CA LYS A 311 10.18 5.57 0.17
C LYS A 311 10.93 5.66 -1.16
N LEU A 312 10.95 6.84 -1.76
CA LEU A 312 11.59 7.09 -3.06
C LEU A 312 13.07 7.49 -2.91
N HIS A 313 13.79 6.90 -1.95
CA HIS A 313 15.22 7.14 -1.74
C HIS A 313 16.05 6.35 -2.76
N GLY A 314 15.97 6.73 -4.03
CA GLY A 314 16.76 6.18 -5.12
C GLY A 314 17.64 7.23 -5.79
N SER A 315 18.62 6.78 -6.56
CA SER A 315 19.41 7.64 -7.47
C SER A 315 18.99 7.48 -8.93
N VAL A 316 18.50 6.30 -9.30
CA VAL A 316 18.15 5.98 -10.68
C VAL A 316 16.86 5.18 -10.77
N VAL A 317 16.19 5.33 -11.90
CA VAL A 317 15.03 4.53 -12.31
C VAL A 317 15.42 3.73 -13.54
N VAL A 318 15.14 2.44 -13.52
CA VAL A 318 15.39 1.53 -14.64
C VAL A 318 14.05 1.03 -15.17
N LYS A 319 13.81 1.21 -16.47
CA LYS A 319 12.72 0.53 -17.19
C LYS A 319 13.30 -0.66 -17.94
N ILE A 320 12.66 -1.81 -17.84
CA ILE A 320 13.01 -3.03 -18.55
C ILE A 320 11.77 -3.50 -19.29
N GLN A 321 11.92 -3.87 -20.55
CA GLN A 321 10.83 -4.41 -21.35
C GLN A 321 11.16 -5.84 -21.77
N THR A 322 10.18 -6.71 -21.61
CA THR A 322 10.20 -8.09 -22.09
C THR A 322 9.06 -8.28 -23.09
N GLU A 323 8.99 -9.45 -23.72
CA GLU A 323 7.87 -9.80 -24.61
C GLU A 323 6.49 -9.68 -23.96
N SER A 324 6.41 -9.82 -22.62
CA SER A 324 5.13 -10.00 -21.91
C SER A 324 4.86 -9.00 -20.79
N HIS A 325 5.89 -8.32 -20.27
CA HIS A 325 5.77 -7.46 -19.09
C HIS A 325 6.77 -6.30 -19.16
N ASP A 326 6.39 -5.19 -18.54
CA ASP A 326 7.28 -4.07 -18.26
C ASP A 326 7.69 -4.12 -16.77
N PHE A 327 8.99 -3.95 -16.51
CA PHE A 327 9.53 -3.82 -15.14
C PHE A 327 10.04 -2.41 -14.92
N TYR A 328 9.78 -1.90 -13.72
CA TYR A 328 10.27 -0.62 -13.24
C TYR A 328 11.04 -0.85 -11.94
N ASN A 329 12.26 -0.34 -11.88
CA ASN A 329 13.07 -0.42 -10.68
C ASN A 329 13.50 0.98 -10.23
N ILE A 330 13.48 1.22 -8.93
CA ILE A 330 14.18 2.33 -8.30
C ILE A 330 15.38 1.74 -7.57
N LEU A 331 16.59 2.17 -7.95
CA LEU A 331 17.83 1.69 -7.35
C LEU A 331 18.47 2.79 -6.51
N ASN A 332 19.05 2.41 -5.37
CA ASN A 332 19.84 3.31 -4.54
C ASN A 332 21.23 3.57 -5.15
N THR A 333 22.05 4.38 -4.46
CA THR A 333 23.40 4.74 -4.92
C THR A 333 24.36 3.56 -5.01
N ASN A 334 24.06 2.44 -4.34
CA ASN A 334 24.86 1.22 -4.38
C ASN A 334 24.38 0.25 -5.47
N GLY A 335 23.30 0.58 -6.20
CA GLY A 335 22.69 -0.30 -7.18
C GLY A 335 21.77 -1.37 -6.57
N GLU A 336 21.34 -1.22 -5.33
CA GLU A 336 20.40 -2.14 -4.67
C GLU A 336 18.96 -1.72 -4.98
N LEU A 337 18.06 -2.71 -5.12
CA LEU A 337 16.64 -2.50 -5.38
C LEU A 337 15.94 -1.89 -4.17
N VAL A 338 15.32 -0.71 -4.35
CA VAL A 338 14.47 -0.04 -3.34
C VAL A 338 13.00 -0.30 -3.64
N VAL A 339 12.60 -0.11 -4.89
CA VAL A 339 11.23 -0.37 -5.38
C VAL A 339 11.33 -1.19 -6.66
N GLY A 340 10.58 -2.28 -6.75
CA GLY A 340 10.39 -3.03 -7.99
C GLY A 340 8.90 -3.12 -8.31
N LEU A 341 8.51 -2.83 -9.54
CA LEU A 341 7.16 -2.99 -10.06
C LEU A 341 7.24 -3.82 -11.34
N VAL A 342 6.36 -4.80 -11.49
CA VAL A 342 6.10 -5.50 -12.74
C VAL A 342 4.63 -5.35 -13.08
N ALA A 343 4.33 -5.02 -14.35
CA ALA A 343 2.99 -4.83 -14.87
C ALA A 343 2.86 -5.40 -16.29
#